data_AF-A0A1U9LDP0-F1
#
_entry.id   AF-A0A1U9LDP0-F1
#
_cell.length_a   1.000
_cell.length_b   1.000
_cell.length_c   1.000
_cell.angle_alpha   90.00
_cell.angle_beta   90.00
_cell.angle_gamma   90.00
#
_symmetry.space_group_name_H-M   'P 1'
#
loop_
_entity.id
_entity.type
_entity.pdbx_description
1 polymer ?
#
loop_
_entity_poly.entity_id
_entity_poly.type
_entity_poly.pdbx_seq_one_letter_code
_entity_poly.pdbx_strand_id
1 'polypeptide(L)'
;MPEADFSNERTLRNAMWRRYTGDDWQAFDQLPPLVRQRVAEHAYDAWSVNVLMLWKHYKRTYGNTLRGQRALIRYLDYCERLEREAFASHYSDQYGTMLPHDAAHVSILRGQAAT
;
A
#
# COMPACT_ATOMS: atom_id res chain seq x y z
N MET A 1 -2.57 19.39 23.70
CA MET A 1 -3.70 19.29 22.78
C MET A 1 -3.39 18.12 21.86
N PRO A 2 -4.13 16.99 21.92
CA PRO A 2 -3.96 15.97 20.90
C PRO A 2 -4.45 16.58 19.58
N GLU A 3 -3.63 16.56 18.55
CA GLU A 3 -4.06 16.95 17.21
C GLU A 3 -5.24 16.05 16.84
N ALA A 4 -6.36 16.66 16.44
CA ALA A 4 -7.48 15.92 15.93
C ALA A 4 -7.00 15.19 14.66
N ASP A 5 -6.89 13.87 14.73
CA ASP A 5 -6.67 13.00 13.59
C ASP A 5 -7.85 13.19 12.62
N PHE A 6 -7.72 14.14 11.69
CA PHE A 6 -8.63 14.30 10.55
C PHE A 6 -8.42 13.20 9.49
N SER A 7 -7.61 12.20 9.80
CA SER A 7 -7.36 11.08 8.91
C SER A 7 -8.52 10.08 9.02
N ASN A 8 -9.28 9.92 7.93
CA ASN A 8 -10.20 8.77 7.76
C ASN A 8 -9.45 7.43 7.63
N GLU A 9 -8.13 7.42 7.84
CA GLU A 9 -7.29 6.25 7.82
C GLU A 9 -7.56 5.39 9.06
N ARG A 10 -8.50 4.46 8.91
CA ARG A 10 -8.86 3.45 9.93
C ARG A 10 -7.91 2.25 9.92
N THR A 11 -6.76 2.35 9.26
CA THR A 11 -5.79 1.27 9.13
C THR A 11 -4.65 1.45 10.13
N LEU A 12 -3.96 0.36 10.47
CA LEU A 12 -2.80 0.38 11.36
C LEU A 12 -1.52 0.91 10.70
N ARG A 13 -1.60 1.48 9.50
CA ARG A 13 -0.42 1.85 8.73
C ARG A 13 0.43 2.91 9.42
N ASN A 14 -0.18 3.86 10.13
CA ASN A 14 0.57 4.87 10.90
C ASN A 14 1.32 4.27 12.10
N ALA A 15 0.91 3.10 12.59
CA ALA A 15 1.63 2.36 13.63
C ALA A 15 2.77 1.50 13.05
N MET A 16 2.66 1.05 11.81
CA MET A 16 3.66 0.19 11.14
C MET A 16 4.70 0.97 10.34
N TRP A 17 4.27 2.04 9.69
CA TRP A 17 5.02 2.74 8.66
C TRP A 17 5.04 4.24 8.93
N ARG A 18 6.12 4.87 8.48
CA ARG A 18 6.25 6.32 8.51
C ARG A 18 5.71 6.92 7.21
N ARG A 19 4.68 7.75 7.29
CA ARG A 19 4.24 8.59 6.17
C ARG A 19 5.19 9.77 6.00
N TYR A 20 5.67 9.99 4.79
CA TYR A 20 6.44 11.18 4.45
C TYR A 20 5.52 12.29 3.97
N THR A 21 5.82 13.53 4.35
CA THR A 21 5.05 14.71 3.96
C THR A 21 5.32 15.10 2.52
N GLY A 22 4.28 15.51 1.79
CA GLY A 22 4.39 16.02 0.42
C GLY A 22 3.03 16.06 -0.27
N ASP A 23 3.03 16.45 -1.54
CA ASP A 23 1.85 16.42 -2.40
C ASP A 23 1.72 15.03 -3.04
N ASP A 24 0.75 14.24 -2.55
CA ASP A 24 0.49 12.89 -3.04
C ASP A 24 0.04 12.86 -4.51
N TRP A 25 -0.68 13.88 -4.98
CA TRP A 25 -1.12 13.96 -6.38
C TRP A 25 0.07 14.20 -7.32
N GLN A 26 0.91 15.18 -7.00
CA GLN A 26 2.14 15.40 -7.76
C GLN A 26 3.09 14.21 -7.69
N ALA A 27 3.16 13.53 -6.54
CA ALA A 27 4.01 12.36 -6.39
C ALA A 27 3.52 11.19 -7.25
N PHE A 28 2.20 10.98 -7.29
CA PHE A 28 1.56 9.97 -8.12
C PHE A 28 1.84 10.20 -9.61
N ASP A 29 1.71 11.44 -10.09
CA ASP A 29 1.92 11.78 -11.50
C ASP A 29 3.36 11.57 -11.97
N GLN A 30 4.33 11.61 -11.07
CA GLN A 30 5.74 11.35 -11.38
C GLN A 30 6.09 9.85 -11.47
N LEU A 31 5.19 8.96 -11.05
CA LEU A 31 5.43 7.52 -11.09
C LEU A 31 5.29 6.95 -12.52
N PRO A 32 6.04 5.90 -12.86
CA PRO A 32 5.86 5.19 -14.12
C PRO A 32 4.44 4.62 -14.26
N PRO A 33 3.89 4.50 -15.49
CA PRO A 33 2.51 4.06 -15.70
C PRO A 33 2.15 2.73 -15.02
N LEU A 34 3.05 1.75 -15.09
CA LEU A 34 2.87 0.42 -14.47
C LEU A 34 2.75 0.51 -12.93
N VAL A 35 3.56 1.38 -12.33
CA VAL A 35 3.57 1.59 -10.86
C VAL A 35 2.32 2.35 -10.44
N ARG A 36 1.90 3.36 -11.21
CA ARG A 36 0.64 4.09 -10.96
C ARG A 36 -0.57 3.17 -10.99
N GLN A 37 -0.65 2.30 -11.99
CA GLN A 37 -1.72 1.31 -12.08
C GLN A 37 -1.74 0.43 -10.83
N ARG A 38 -0.60 -0.13 -10.45
CA ARG A 38 -0.51 -1.00 -9.27
C ARG A 38 -0.85 -0.28 -7.95
N VAL A 39 -0.45 0.98 -7.83
CA VAL A 39 -0.81 1.83 -6.67
C VAL A 39 -2.31 2.08 -6.62
N ALA A 40 -2.98 2.29 -7.76
CA ALA A 40 -4.43 2.47 -7.81
C ALA A 40 -5.21 1.18 -7.50
N GLU A 41 -4.62 0.01 -7.75
CA GLU A 41 -5.18 -1.32 -7.43
C GLU A 41 -4.93 -1.73 -5.97
N HIS A 42 -4.07 -1.01 -5.24
CA HIS A 42 -3.72 -1.31 -3.85
C HIS A 42 -4.96 -1.22 -2.94
N ALA A 43 -5.12 -2.17 -2.02
CA ALA A 43 -6.31 -2.22 -1.15
C ALA A 43 -6.38 -1.03 -0.18
N TYR A 44 -5.22 -0.45 0.14
CA TYR A 44 -5.05 0.73 0.99
C TYR A 44 -4.44 1.89 0.20
N ASP A 45 -4.62 3.13 0.66
CA ASP A 45 -4.04 4.33 0.03
C ASP A 45 -2.50 4.29 0.10
N ALA A 46 -1.80 3.87 -0.96
CA ALA A 46 -0.38 3.51 -0.91
C ALA A 46 0.60 4.64 -0.53
N TRP A 47 0.13 5.85 -0.22
CA TRP A 47 0.93 7.05 0.10
C TRP A 47 1.94 7.35 -1.02
N SER A 48 1.45 7.97 -2.09
CA SER A 48 2.21 8.21 -3.33
C SER A 48 3.58 8.86 -3.11
N VAL A 49 3.75 9.72 -2.11
CA VAL A 49 5.06 10.29 -1.74
C VAL A 49 6.06 9.20 -1.35
N ASN A 50 5.66 8.24 -0.52
CA ASN A 50 6.50 7.11 -0.10
C ASN A 50 6.88 6.25 -1.31
N VAL A 51 5.91 5.94 -2.17
CA VAL A 51 6.14 5.15 -3.39
C VAL A 51 7.13 5.86 -4.33
N LEU A 52 7.02 7.18 -4.48
CA LEU A 52 7.95 7.95 -5.28
C LEU A 52 9.37 7.94 -4.72
N MET A 53 9.53 7.98 -3.39
CA MET A 53 10.85 7.84 -2.75
C MET A 53 11.47 6.48 -3.05
N LEU A 54 10.69 5.40 -2.94
CA LEU A 54 11.14 4.05 -3.31
C LEU A 54 11.49 3.99 -4.79
N TRP A 55 10.65 4.54 -5.67
CA TRP A 55 10.93 4.58 -7.10
C TRP A 55 12.25 5.32 -7.41
N LYS A 56 12.52 6.46 -6.78
CA LYS A 56 13.80 7.17 -6.94
C LYS A 56 15.00 6.29 -6.56
N HIS A 57 14.86 5.46 -5.53
CA HIS A 57 15.90 4.49 -5.15
C HIS A 57 16.06 3.39 -6.21
N TYR A 58 14.97 2.71 -6.60
CA TYR A 58 15.02 1.66 -7.63
C TYR A 58 15.49 2.17 -9.00
N LYS A 59 15.12 3.40 -9.37
CA LYS A 59 15.56 4.07 -10.59
C LYS A 59 17.08 4.31 -10.60
N ARG A 60 17.69 4.57 -9.45
CA ARG A 60 19.17 4.69 -9.35
C ARG A 60 19.86 3.35 -9.55
N THR A 61 19.28 2.26 -9.02
CA THR A 61 19.89 0.91 -9.09
C THR A 61 19.68 0.23 -10.45
N TYR A 62 18.48 0.34 -11.03
CA TYR A 62 18.08 -0.40 -12.23
C TYR A 62 17.86 0.49 -13.46
N GLY A 63 18.00 1.81 -13.33
CA GLY A 63 17.59 2.77 -14.36
C GLY A 63 16.08 2.87 -14.50
N ASN A 64 15.61 3.62 -15.51
CA ASN A 64 14.20 3.65 -15.89
C ASN A 64 13.82 2.44 -16.75
N THR A 65 13.98 1.24 -16.20
CA THR A 65 13.71 -0.03 -16.90
C THR A 65 12.45 -0.70 -16.37
N LEU A 66 11.81 -1.52 -17.22
CA LEU A 66 10.69 -2.38 -16.80
C LEU A 66 11.07 -3.32 -15.66
N ARG A 67 12.34 -3.75 -15.60
CA ARG A 67 12.86 -4.58 -14.51
C ARG A 67 12.80 -3.85 -13.16
N GLY A 68 13.20 -2.57 -13.13
CA GLY A 68 13.12 -1.73 -11.95
C GLY A 68 11.68 -1.52 -11.49
N GLN A 69 10.77 -1.23 -12.42
CA GLN A 69 9.34 -1.06 -12.12
C GLN A 69 8.72 -2.34 -11.54
N ARG A 70 8.99 -3.50 -12.14
CA ARG A 70 8.52 -4.80 -11.62
C ARG A 70 9.11 -5.15 -10.25
N ALA A 71 10.35 -4.76 -10.00
CA ALA A 71 10.99 -5.00 -8.71
C ALA A 71 10.36 -4.12 -7.61
N LEU A 72 10.03 -2.86 -7.93
CA LEU A 72 9.26 -1.99 -7.04
C LEU A 72 7.87 -2.57 -6.78
N ILE A 73 7.14 -3.01 -7.82
CA ILE A 73 5.81 -3.62 -7.65
C ILE A 73 5.86 -4.82 -6.70
N ARG A 74 6.80 -5.74 -6.87
CA ARG A 74 6.95 -6.88 -5.94
C ARG A 74 7.21 -6.45 -4.50
N TYR A 75 7.92 -5.35 -4.30
CA TYR A 75 8.14 -4.80 -2.98
C TYR A 75 6.86 -4.19 -2.39
N LEU A 76 6.07 -3.48 -3.21
CA LEU A 76 4.75 -2.98 -2.81
C LEU A 76 3.79 -4.13 -2.47
N ASP A 77 3.77 -5.20 -3.27
CA ASP A 77 2.97 -6.41 -2.99
C ASP A 77 3.35 -7.02 -1.63
N TYR A 78 4.65 -7.04 -1.32
CA TYR A 78 5.14 -7.54 -0.04
C TYR A 78 4.71 -6.64 1.12
N CYS A 79 4.82 -5.32 0.98
CA CYS A 79 4.33 -4.36 1.98
C CYS A 79 2.82 -4.51 2.21
N GLU A 80 2.03 -4.62 1.14
CA GLU A 80 0.57 -4.81 1.24
C GLU A 80 0.23 -6.10 2.00
N ARG A 81 0.96 -7.19 1.75
CA ARG A 81 0.76 -8.43 2.50
C ARG A 81 1.03 -8.27 3.99
N LEU A 82 2.10 -7.57 4.37
CA LEU A 82 2.40 -7.29 5.78
C LEU A 82 1.31 -6.41 6.43
N GLU A 83 0.81 -5.41 5.71
CA GLU A 83 -0.28 -4.54 6.18
C GLU A 83 -1.56 -5.35 6.42
N ARG A 84 -1.89 -6.25 5.50
CA ARG A 84 -3.06 -7.15 5.63
C ARG A 84 -2.92 -8.09 6.81
N GLU A 85 -1.75 -8.73 6.97
CA GLU A 85 -1.47 -9.63 8.10
C GLU A 85 -1.62 -8.90 9.44
N ALA A 86 -1.01 -7.72 9.58
CA ALA A 86 -1.11 -6.92 10.79
C ALA A 86 -2.55 -6.46 11.08
N PHE A 87 -3.30 -6.07 10.05
CA PHE A 87 -4.70 -5.68 10.19
C PHE A 87 -5.59 -6.87 10.60
N ALA A 88 -5.38 -8.05 10.00
CA ALA A 88 -6.10 -9.27 10.35
C ALA A 88 -5.85 -9.68 11.80
N SER A 89 -4.59 -9.68 12.25
CA SER A 89 -4.23 -9.98 13.64
C SER A 89 -4.88 -9.01 14.63
N HIS A 90 -4.79 -7.71 14.37
CA HIS A 90 -5.42 -6.73 15.25
C HIS A 90 -6.95 -6.84 15.27
N TYR A 91 -7.57 -7.12 14.11
CA TYR A 91 -9.02 -7.32 14.04
C TYR A 91 -9.44 -8.55 14.85
N SER A 92 -8.72 -9.68 14.75
CA SER A 92 -9.00 -10.86 15.55
C SER A 92 -8.80 -10.62 17.04
N ASP A 93 -7.77 -9.88 17.42
CA ASP A 93 -7.50 -9.55 18.83
C ASP A 93 -8.59 -8.64 19.41
N GLN A 94 -9.09 -7.68 18.62
CA GLN A 94 -10.09 -6.72 19.06
C GLN A 94 -11.51 -7.31 19.10
N TYR A 95 -11.87 -8.14 18.12
CA TYR A 95 -13.26 -8.59 17.92
C TYR A 95 -13.45 -10.10 18.10
N GLY A 96 -12.39 -10.87 18.36
CA GLY A 96 -12.44 -12.32 18.56
C GLY A 96 -12.87 -13.13 17.33
N THR A 97 -12.91 -12.51 16.15
CA THR A 97 -13.39 -13.10 14.90
C THR A 97 -12.46 -12.75 13.74
N MET A 98 -12.42 -13.60 12.71
CA MET A 98 -11.65 -13.32 11.48
C MET A 98 -12.32 -12.23 10.64
N LEU A 99 -11.53 -11.60 9.75
CA LEU A 99 -12.10 -10.70 8.75
C LEU A 99 -13.09 -11.46 7.85
N PRO A 100 -14.28 -10.89 7.55
CA PRO A 100 -15.31 -11.60 6.79
C PRO A 100 -14.84 -12.10 5.41
N HIS A 101 -13.96 -11.36 4.73
CA HIS A 101 -13.43 -11.77 3.42
C HIS A 101 -12.39 -12.89 3.53
N ASP A 102 -11.58 -12.90 4.60
CA ASP A 102 -10.64 -13.99 4.85
C ASP A 102 -11.40 -15.27 5.23
N ALA A 103 -12.44 -15.16 6.06
CA ALA A 103 -13.34 -16.27 6.38
C ALA A 103 -14.09 -16.80 5.14
N ALA A 104 -14.41 -15.93 4.19
CA ALA A 104 -15.05 -16.29 2.92
C ALA A 104 -14.03 -16.73 1.83
N HIS A 105 -12.73 -16.68 2.09
CA HIS A 105 -11.66 -16.91 1.11
C HIS A 105 -11.76 -16.04 -0.16
N VAL A 106 -12.24 -14.80 -0.03
CA VAL A 106 -12.42 -13.86 -1.15
C VAL A 106 -11.33 -12.78 -1.13
N SER A 107 -10.77 -12.47 -2.31
CA SER A 107 -9.79 -11.40 -2.48
C SER A 107 -10.44 -10.01 -2.42
N ILE A 108 -9.76 -9.06 -1.78
CA ILE A 108 -10.14 -7.64 -1.72
C ILE A 108 -9.45 -6.80 -2.80
N LEU A 109 -8.59 -7.40 -3.63
CA LEU A 109 -7.85 -6.70 -4.68
C LEU A 109 -8.81 -6.26 -5.80
N ARG A 110 -8.82 -4.96 -6.09
CA ARG A 110 -9.64 -4.39 -7.16
C ARG A 110 -9.07 -4.85 -8.51
N GLY A 111 -9.74 -5.79 -9.17
CA GLY A 111 -9.38 -6.27 -10.51
C GLY A 111 -8.91 -7.72 -10.59
N GLN A 112 -8.67 -8.40 -9.47
CA GLN A 112 -8.56 -9.85 -9.46
C GLN A 112 -9.94 -10.46 -9.20
N ALA A 113 -10.66 -10.75 -10.29
CA ALA A 113 -11.79 -11.66 -10.19
C ALA A 113 -11.29 -12.99 -9.61
N ALA A 114 -11.95 -13.48 -8.55
CA ALA A 114 -11.72 -14.83 -8.06
C ALA A 114 -12.03 -15.80 -9.20
N THR A 115 -10.99 -16.37 -9.81
CA THR A 115 -11.08 -17.51 -10.73
C THR A 115 -11.13 -18.80 -9.94
#